data_AF-A0AA46TGH6-F1
#
_entry.id   AF-A0AA46TGH6-F1
#
_cell.length_a   1.000
_cell.length_b   1.000
_cell.length_c   1.000
_cell.angle_alpha   90.00
_cell.angle_beta   90.00
_cell.angle_gamma   90.00
#
_symmetry.space_group_name_H-M   'P 1'
#
loop_
_entity.id
_entity.type
_entity.pdbx_description
1 polymer ?
#
loop_
_entity_poly.entity_id
_entity_poly.type
_entity_poly.pdbx_seq_one_letter_code
_entity_poly.pdbx_strand_id
1 'polypeptide(L)'
;MTSTPTGEDPIVRALDELVREGQIPPERARAAYEGSLGRPADSSTSEQLATPADEPDRQLRLESGAIAIGVGLLAATVGIATGFSRQESDLDWSNYLLGILASLGLLGIAAAALVLVKDDVRKANLAAWPGAIGAVGVGLMIGIGLDDNPATGYLAGIVTAGLAAGGYVVVRRGAFVIAAILGLLVLYLSLVDDVVNLDDTEGDSTALTIAAVVLVFTVAITAGGWLLPTRDLSGVFVGAFAVVAYILLFIGLIAVAAFQRAFAPLATDLGSQSADARPDPDRFNDDIYLSLLFAAILVAGWAVCAVLSGHVGYRVLILLMVASTVPLAVAALAVEHPSWWGLGAGVVGAVALGVVGLRALGVIGDIGRRPPLRPSGGAPIDLDRPH
;
A
#
# COMPACT_ATOMS: atom_id res chain seq x y z
N MET A 1 -45.34 16.61 -23.66
CA MET A 1 -44.30 17.64 -23.82
C MET A 1 -44.38 18.55 -22.61
N THR A 2 -43.55 18.31 -21.61
CA THR A 2 -43.36 19.19 -20.46
C THR A 2 -42.28 20.19 -20.83
N SER A 3 -42.70 21.42 -21.15
CA SER A 3 -41.81 22.56 -21.32
C SER A 3 -41.05 22.79 -20.01
N THR A 4 -39.75 22.51 -19.99
CA THR A 4 -38.86 22.93 -18.91
C THR A 4 -38.83 24.46 -18.88
N PRO A 5 -39.00 25.11 -17.72
CA PRO A 5 -38.97 26.57 -17.64
C PRO A 5 -37.58 27.08 -18.04
N THR A 6 -37.51 27.81 -19.14
CA THR A 6 -36.34 28.58 -19.57
C THR A 6 -36.13 29.73 -18.59
N GLY A 7 -35.19 29.57 -17.66
CA GLY A 7 -34.84 30.62 -16.70
C GLY A 7 -33.95 30.21 -15.53
N GLU A 8 -33.61 28.92 -15.38
CA GLU A 8 -32.68 28.50 -14.32
C GLU A 8 -31.24 28.86 -14.66
N ASP A 9 -30.61 29.63 -13.77
CA ASP A 9 -29.22 30.05 -13.84
C ASP A 9 -28.29 28.80 -13.91
N PRO A 10 -27.38 28.72 -14.91
CA PRO A 10 -26.48 27.58 -15.05
C PRO A 10 -25.62 27.30 -13.82
N ILE A 11 -25.37 28.32 -12.99
CA ILE A 11 -24.61 28.19 -11.74
C ILE A 11 -25.43 27.42 -10.69
N VAL A 12 -26.73 27.73 -10.55
CA VAL A 12 -27.64 27.01 -9.63
C VAL A 12 -27.70 25.54 -10.01
N ARG A 13 -27.83 25.26 -11.32
CA ARG A 13 -27.91 23.89 -11.82
C ARG A 13 -26.66 23.08 -11.51
N ALA A 14 -25.47 23.66 -11.73
CA ALA A 14 -24.20 23.00 -11.43
C ALA A 14 -24.01 22.75 -9.93
N LEU A 15 -24.41 23.72 -9.09
CA LEU A 15 -24.31 23.60 -7.64
C LEU A 15 -25.31 22.57 -7.08
N ASP A 16 -26.54 22.53 -7.59
CA ASP A 16 -27.52 21.51 -7.24
C ASP A 16 -27.08 20.11 -7.66
N GLU A 17 -26.39 19.98 -8.79
CA GLU A 17 -25.82 18.71 -9.25
C GLU A 17 -24.71 18.23 -8.31
N LEU A 18 -23.80 19.12 -7.89
CA LEU A 18 -22.77 18.81 -6.89
C LEU A 18 -23.35 18.46 -5.51
N VAL A 19 -24.47 19.08 -5.11
CA VAL A 19 -25.20 18.73 -3.87
C VAL A 19 -25.86 17.37 -4.00
N ARG A 20 -26.50 17.09 -5.14
CA ARG A 20 -27.17 15.81 -5.42
C ARG A 20 -26.17 14.65 -5.47
N GLU A 21 -24.96 14.90 -5.98
CA GLU A 21 -23.86 13.95 -5.98
C GLU A 21 -23.17 13.81 -4.60
N GLY A 22 -23.55 14.63 -3.62
CA GLY A 22 -22.94 14.63 -2.27
C GLY A 22 -21.51 15.17 -2.23
N GLN A 23 -21.06 15.87 -3.29
CA GLN A 23 -19.72 16.46 -3.34
C GLN A 23 -19.61 17.71 -2.46
N ILE A 24 -20.68 18.47 -2.35
CA ILE A 24 -20.75 19.65 -1.47
C ILE A 24 -22.05 19.65 -0.65
N PRO A 25 -22.01 20.06 0.63
CA PRO A 25 -23.23 20.27 1.40
C PRO A 25 -24.06 21.45 0.82
N PRO A 26 -25.40 21.41 0.92
CA PRO A 26 -26.31 22.40 0.34
C PRO A 26 -26.03 23.83 0.81
N GLU A 27 -25.50 23.99 2.02
CA GLU A 27 -25.11 25.28 2.59
C GLU A 27 -23.94 25.92 1.83
N ARG A 28 -22.94 25.12 1.41
CA ARG A 28 -21.79 25.60 0.61
C ARG A 28 -22.20 25.94 -0.81
N ALA A 29 -23.11 25.17 -1.40
CA ALA A 29 -23.70 25.49 -2.69
C ALA A 29 -24.40 26.85 -2.66
N ARG A 30 -25.22 27.10 -1.64
CA ARG A 30 -25.92 28.37 -1.48
C ARG A 30 -24.97 29.56 -1.30
N ALA A 31 -23.93 29.42 -0.46
CA ALA A 31 -22.93 30.46 -0.26
C ALA A 31 -22.13 30.77 -1.54
N ALA A 32 -21.77 29.76 -2.33
CA ALA A 32 -21.08 29.93 -3.61
C ALA A 32 -21.97 30.66 -4.65
N TYR A 33 -23.26 30.32 -4.69
CA TYR A 33 -24.22 30.99 -5.54
C TYR A 33 -24.40 32.46 -5.14
N GLU A 34 -24.59 32.75 -3.84
CA GLU A 34 -24.73 34.12 -3.33
C GLU A 34 -23.48 34.97 -3.58
N GLY A 35 -22.29 34.37 -3.46
CA GLY A 35 -21.02 35.02 -3.83
C GLY A 35 -20.89 35.33 -5.33
N SER A 36 -21.41 34.46 -6.20
CA SER A 36 -21.41 34.67 -7.66
C SER A 36 -22.31 35.82 -8.12
N LEU A 37 -23.36 36.14 -7.34
CA LEU A 37 -24.28 37.24 -7.62
C LEU A 37 -23.75 38.61 -7.20
N GLY A 38 -22.53 38.67 -6.64
CA GLY A 38 -21.91 39.93 -6.20
C GLY A 38 -22.67 40.65 -5.08
N ARG A 39 -23.60 39.95 -4.41
CA ARG A 39 -24.27 40.48 -3.23
C ARG A 39 -23.25 40.46 -2.09
N PRO A 40 -22.92 41.59 -1.45
CA PRO A 40 -22.11 41.55 -0.24
C PRO A 40 -22.87 40.66 0.75
N ALA A 41 -22.23 39.58 1.20
CA ALA A 41 -22.77 38.78 2.29
C ALA A 41 -23.08 39.77 3.41
N ASP A 42 -24.33 39.83 3.86
CA ASP A 42 -24.71 40.67 4.99
C ASP A 42 -23.72 40.36 6.11
N SER A 43 -23.12 41.40 6.70
CA SER A 43 -22.00 41.24 7.64
C SER A 43 -22.33 40.29 8.79
N SER A 44 -23.62 40.21 9.16
CA SER A 44 -24.18 39.26 10.14
C SER A 44 -24.20 37.80 9.66
N THR A 45 -24.38 37.55 8.36
CA THR A 45 -24.32 36.22 7.75
C THR A 45 -22.88 35.81 7.49
N SER A 46 -21.98 36.75 7.15
CA SER A 46 -20.54 36.47 7.07
C SER A 46 -19.88 36.32 8.45
N GLU A 47 -20.38 36.96 9.52
CA GLU A 47 -19.95 36.64 10.91
C GLU A 47 -20.52 35.29 11.39
N GLN A 48 -21.73 34.90 10.97
CA GLN A 48 -22.28 33.56 11.23
C GLN A 48 -21.67 32.45 10.35
N LEU A 49 -21.21 32.74 9.14
CA LEU A 49 -20.37 31.84 8.33
C LEU A 49 -18.89 31.90 8.71
N ALA A 50 -18.48 32.92 9.48
CA ALA A 50 -17.19 32.98 10.18
C ALA A 50 -17.27 32.45 11.62
N THR A 51 -18.38 31.82 12.03
CA THR A 51 -18.31 30.80 13.07
C THR A 51 -17.47 29.66 12.49
N PRO A 52 -16.34 29.29 13.12
CA PRO A 52 -15.25 28.59 12.45
C PRO A 52 -15.69 27.19 12.00
N ALA A 53 -16.09 27.06 10.74
CA ALA A 53 -16.18 25.76 10.07
C ALA A 53 -14.83 25.01 10.11
N ASP A 54 -13.73 25.73 10.35
CA ASP A 54 -12.39 25.20 10.58
C ASP A 54 -12.13 24.67 12.01
N GLU A 55 -12.91 25.05 13.03
CA GLU A 55 -12.69 24.56 14.42
C GLU A 55 -12.99 23.07 14.64
N PRO A 56 -14.13 22.52 14.19
CA PRO A 56 -14.39 21.08 14.36
C PRO A 56 -13.36 20.25 13.60
N ASP A 57 -12.96 20.67 12.40
CA ASP A 57 -11.91 20.03 11.61
C ASP A 57 -10.53 20.13 12.28
N ARG A 58 -10.22 21.25 12.93
CA ARG A 58 -8.97 21.42 13.69
C ARG A 58 -8.94 20.55 14.94
N GLN A 59 -10.02 20.46 15.69
CA GLN A 59 -10.10 19.58 16.87
C GLN A 59 -9.99 18.11 16.46
N LEU A 60 -10.70 17.68 15.42
CA LEU A 60 -10.59 16.33 14.86
C LEU A 60 -9.16 16.01 14.39
N ARG A 61 -8.46 16.98 13.79
CA ARG A 61 -7.06 16.83 13.38
C ARG A 61 -6.10 16.68 14.56
N LEU A 62 -6.25 17.52 15.59
CA LEU A 62 -5.43 17.45 16.81
C LEU A 62 -5.65 16.13 17.55
N GLU A 63 -6.90 15.70 17.68
CA GLU A 63 -7.25 14.40 18.25
C GLU A 63 -6.67 13.26 17.42
N SER A 64 -6.80 13.30 16.09
CA SER A 64 -6.22 12.29 15.19
C SER A 64 -4.71 12.21 15.35
N GLY A 65 -4.03 13.35 15.51
CA GLY A 65 -2.60 13.41 15.80
C GLY A 65 -2.25 12.77 17.14
N ALA A 66 -2.98 13.11 18.21
CA ALA A 66 -2.78 12.52 19.54
C ALA A 66 -3.03 11.01 19.54
N ILE A 67 -4.07 10.54 18.85
CA ILE A 67 -4.36 9.11 18.66
C ILE A 67 -3.22 8.44 17.91
N ALA A 68 -2.74 9.01 16.81
CA ALA A 68 -1.64 8.44 16.04
C ALA A 68 -0.36 8.32 16.88
N ILE A 69 -0.04 9.32 17.70
CA ILE A 69 1.10 9.28 18.62
C ILE A 69 0.89 8.20 19.68
N GLY A 70 -0.27 8.15 20.33
CA GLY A 70 -0.57 7.14 21.36
C GLY A 70 -0.54 5.71 20.82
N VAL A 71 -1.16 5.48 19.66
CA VAL A 71 -1.12 4.19 18.97
C VAL A 71 0.29 3.85 18.54
N GLY A 72 1.04 4.82 18.00
CA GLY A 72 2.43 4.62 17.58
C GLY A 72 3.35 4.23 18.74
N LEU A 73 3.22 4.88 19.90
CA LEU A 73 3.99 4.55 21.10
C LEU A 73 3.64 3.15 21.64
N LEU A 74 2.36 2.79 21.70
CA LEU A 74 1.96 1.45 22.12
C LEU A 74 2.37 0.38 21.10
N ALA A 75 2.29 0.68 19.80
CA ALA A 75 2.79 -0.20 18.75
C ALA A 75 4.31 -0.43 18.90
N ALA A 76 5.07 0.63 19.20
CA ALA A 76 6.50 0.52 19.48
C ALA A 76 6.77 -0.34 20.72
N THR A 77 5.97 -0.20 21.78
CA THR A 77 6.05 -1.09 22.96
C THR A 77 5.81 -2.55 22.57
N VAL A 78 4.80 -2.84 21.75
CA VAL A 78 4.55 -4.20 21.24
C VAL A 78 5.73 -4.71 20.41
N GLY A 79 6.30 -3.88 19.54
CA GLY A 79 7.46 -4.25 18.72
C GLY A 79 8.72 -4.53 19.55
N ILE A 80 9.02 -3.69 20.55
CA ILE A 80 10.12 -3.90 21.48
C ILE A 80 9.87 -5.17 22.29
N ALA A 81 8.69 -5.32 22.89
CA ALA A 81 8.33 -6.54 23.60
C ALA A 81 8.50 -7.77 22.71
N THR A 82 8.11 -7.69 21.44
CA THR A 82 8.25 -8.80 20.48
C THR A 82 9.71 -9.20 20.27
N GLY A 83 10.59 -8.22 20.02
CA GLY A 83 12.01 -8.50 19.77
C GLY A 83 12.81 -8.93 21.01
N PHE A 84 12.32 -8.63 22.22
CA PHE A 84 13.06 -8.84 23.46
C PHE A 84 12.42 -9.86 24.43
N SER A 85 11.25 -10.44 24.09
CA SER A 85 10.59 -11.42 24.98
C SER A 85 11.26 -12.80 24.97
N ARG A 86 12.03 -13.14 23.93
CA ARG A 86 12.77 -14.41 23.85
C ARG A 86 14.26 -14.08 23.69
N GLN A 87 15.01 -14.21 24.77
CA GLN A 87 16.47 -14.17 24.75
C GLN A 87 16.96 -15.54 25.21
N GLU A 88 17.84 -16.16 24.42
CA GLU A 88 18.46 -17.45 24.78
C GLU A 88 17.44 -18.57 25.08
N SER A 89 16.36 -18.65 24.29
CA SER A 89 15.22 -19.60 24.41
C SER A 89 14.28 -19.42 25.61
N ASP A 90 14.70 -18.71 26.66
CA ASP A 90 13.85 -18.41 27.81
C ASP A 90 12.91 -17.22 27.54
N LEU A 91 11.70 -17.32 28.10
CA LEU A 91 10.70 -16.26 28.00
C LEU A 91 10.93 -15.20 29.09
N ASP A 92 11.30 -13.99 28.69
CA ASP A 92 11.29 -12.83 29.58
C ASP A 92 9.84 -12.39 29.82
N TRP A 93 9.29 -12.89 30.92
CA TRP A 93 7.93 -12.58 31.37
C TRP A 93 7.65 -11.09 31.49
N SER A 94 8.65 -10.25 31.79
CA SER A 94 8.45 -8.81 31.95
C SER A 94 8.11 -8.16 30.61
N ASN A 95 8.93 -8.42 29.60
CA ASN A 95 8.71 -7.93 28.24
C ASN A 95 7.46 -8.55 27.62
N TYR A 96 7.25 -9.85 27.83
CA TYR A 96 6.09 -10.56 27.32
C TYR A 96 4.77 -10.01 27.88
N LEU A 97 4.68 -9.84 29.21
CA LEU A 97 3.50 -9.24 29.85
C LEU A 97 3.28 -7.80 29.40
N LEU A 98 4.35 -7.02 29.22
CA LEU A 98 4.24 -5.65 28.70
C LEU A 98 3.64 -5.63 27.30
N GLY A 99 4.06 -6.55 26.42
CA GLY A 99 3.49 -6.70 25.08
C GLY A 99 2.02 -7.13 25.09
N ILE A 100 1.63 -8.05 25.98
CA ILE A 100 0.23 -8.44 26.18
C ILE A 100 -0.60 -7.24 26.64
N LEU A 101 -0.15 -6.52 27.68
CA LEU A 101 -0.87 -5.37 28.23
C LEU A 101 -1.03 -4.25 27.19
N ALA A 102 0.00 -3.96 26.40
CA ALA A 102 -0.08 -2.98 25.32
C ALA A 102 -1.09 -3.41 24.24
N SER A 103 -1.05 -4.68 23.82
CA SER A 103 -1.94 -5.22 22.80
C SER A 103 -3.41 -5.24 23.25
N LEU A 104 -3.66 -5.72 24.47
CA LEU A 104 -4.99 -5.72 25.07
C LEU A 104 -5.48 -4.31 25.38
N GLY A 105 -4.58 -3.40 25.77
CA GLY A 105 -4.89 -1.98 25.96
C GLY A 105 -5.39 -1.32 24.68
N LEU A 106 -4.72 -1.57 23.56
CA LEU A 106 -5.14 -1.08 22.24
C LEU A 106 -6.51 -1.62 21.81
N LEU A 107 -6.74 -2.93 22.00
CA LEU A 107 -8.05 -3.54 21.75
C LEU A 107 -9.14 -2.99 22.69
N GLY A 108 -8.80 -2.78 23.96
CA GLY A 108 -9.68 -2.19 24.97
C GLY A 108 -10.08 -0.76 24.62
N ILE A 109 -9.13 0.06 24.16
CA ILE A 109 -9.40 1.42 23.66
C ILE A 109 -10.34 1.36 22.45
N ALA A 110 -10.09 0.45 21.50
CA ALA A 110 -10.95 0.29 20.34
C ALA A 110 -12.38 -0.13 20.73
N ALA A 111 -12.52 -1.09 21.64
CA ALA A 111 -13.82 -1.53 22.16
C ALA A 111 -14.54 -0.41 22.93
N ALA A 112 -13.81 0.33 23.78
CA ALA A 112 -14.34 1.48 24.51
C ALA A 112 -14.83 2.57 23.54
N ALA A 113 -14.09 2.86 22.47
CA ALA A 113 -14.53 3.80 21.44
C ALA A 113 -15.86 3.35 20.80
N LEU A 114 -16.01 2.06 20.48
CA LEU A 114 -17.24 1.51 19.90
C LEU A 114 -18.47 1.65 20.80
N VAL A 115 -18.29 1.60 22.13
CA VAL A 115 -19.40 1.64 23.09
C VAL A 115 -19.69 3.05 23.59
N LEU A 116 -18.65 3.86 23.84
CA LEU A 116 -18.77 5.14 24.53
C LEU A 116 -18.93 6.34 23.58
N VAL A 117 -18.45 6.24 22.33
CA VAL A 117 -18.49 7.35 21.37
C VAL A 117 -19.77 7.29 20.56
N LYS A 118 -20.59 8.34 20.67
CA LYS A 118 -21.88 8.45 19.97
C LYS A 118 -21.75 8.82 18.50
N ASP A 119 -20.75 9.63 18.16
CA ASP A 119 -20.52 10.06 16.78
C ASP A 119 -19.89 8.94 15.96
N ASP A 120 -20.56 8.49 14.89
CA ASP A 120 -20.16 7.31 14.12
C ASP A 120 -18.81 7.48 13.41
N VAL A 121 -18.49 8.70 12.95
CA VAL A 121 -17.25 8.99 12.24
C VAL A 121 -16.07 8.95 13.21
N ARG A 122 -16.19 9.67 14.34
CA ARG A 122 -15.19 9.69 15.41
C ARG A 122 -15.03 8.30 16.03
N LYS A 123 -16.12 7.57 16.26
CA LYS A 123 -16.13 6.18 16.73
C LYS A 123 -15.29 5.29 15.82
N ALA A 124 -15.55 5.33 14.51
CA ALA A 124 -14.82 4.52 13.55
C ALA A 124 -13.33 4.88 13.49
N ASN A 125 -12.99 6.17 13.55
CA ASN A 125 -11.59 6.62 13.52
C ASN A 125 -10.82 6.23 14.79
N LEU A 126 -11.44 6.37 15.97
CA LEU A 126 -10.87 5.98 17.25
C LEU A 126 -10.71 4.46 17.39
N ALA A 127 -11.62 3.67 16.81
CA ALA A 127 -11.56 2.22 16.92
C ALA A 127 -10.59 1.57 15.92
N ALA A 128 -10.44 2.15 14.71
CA ALA A 128 -9.78 1.47 13.60
C ALA A 128 -8.29 1.18 13.84
N TRP A 129 -7.48 2.21 14.11
CA TRP A 129 -6.04 2.03 14.26
C TRP A 129 -5.64 1.31 15.56
N PRO A 130 -6.17 1.68 16.75
CA PRO A 130 -5.90 0.89 17.95
C PRO A 130 -6.35 -0.57 17.80
N GLY A 131 -7.54 -0.80 17.23
CA GLY A 131 -8.05 -2.15 17.02
C GLY A 131 -7.18 -2.98 16.08
N ALA A 132 -6.75 -2.40 14.96
CA ALA A 132 -5.90 -3.06 13.98
C ALA A 132 -4.52 -3.42 14.56
N ILE A 133 -3.85 -2.47 15.22
CA ILE A 133 -2.54 -2.72 15.84
C ILE A 133 -2.67 -3.67 17.02
N GLY A 134 -3.71 -3.55 17.84
CA GLY A 134 -3.99 -4.48 18.92
C GLY A 134 -4.18 -5.92 18.43
N ALA A 135 -4.88 -6.11 17.30
CA ALA A 135 -5.06 -7.43 16.68
C ALA A 135 -3.74 -8.04 16.17
N VAL A 136 -2.86 -7.22 15.60
CA VAL A 136 -1.50 -7.65 15.22
C VAL A 136 -0.69 -8.00 16.47
N GLY A 137 -0.71 -7.13 17.48
CA GLY A 137 0.01 -7.36 18.74
C GLY A 137 -0.42 -8.63 19.45
N VAL A 138 -1.72 -8.94 19.50
CA VAL A 138 -2.21 -10.21 20.05
C VAL A 138 -1.63 -11.41 19.29
N GLY A 139 -1.61 -11.39 17.95
CA GLY A 139 -1.00 -12.47 17.18
C GLY A 139 0.49 -12.63 17.46
N LEU A 140 1.24 -11.51 17.51
CA LEU A 140 2.67 -11.52 17.85
C LEU A 140 2.91 -12.13 19.24
N MET A 141 2.12 -11.73 20.25
CA MET A 141 2.26 -12.28 21.60
C MET A 141 1.90 -13.77 21.64
N ILE A 142 0.88 -14.23 20.91
CA ILE A 142 0.60 -15.66 20.78
C ILE A 142 1.80 -16.38 20.14
N GLY A 143 2.38 -15.79 19.09
CA GLY A 143 3.59 -16.28 18.43
C GLY A 143 4.73 -16.56 19.40
N ILE A 144 5.04 -15.58 20.25
CA ILE A 144 6.13 -15.68 21.21
C ILE A 144 5.82 -16.65 22.36
N GLY A 145 4.58 -16.60 22.86
CA GLY A 145 4.17 -17.36 24.03
C GLY A 145 4.09 -18.86 23.78
N LEU A 146 3.90 -19.28 22.53
CA LEU A 146 3.75 -20.67 22.12
C LEU A 146 4.87 -21.15 21.19
N ASP A 147 5.98 -20.41 21.08
CA ASP A 147 7.06 -20.63 20.11
C ASP A 147 7.59 -22.07 20.04
N ASP A 148 7.44 -22.84 21.12
CA ASP A 148 7.85 -24.24 21.20
C ASP A 148 6.97 -25.21 20.37
N ASN A 149 5.95 -24.70 19.67
CA ASN A 149 5.02 -25.49 18.85
C ASN A 149 5.05 -25.02 17.38
N PRO A 150 5.26 -25.92 16.40
CA PRO A 150 5.27 -25.55 14.97
C PRO A 150 3.94 -24.93 14.49
N ALA A 151 2.81 -25.22 15.16
CA ALA A 151 1.51 -24.64 14.83
C ALA A 151 1.37 -23.14 15.21
N THR A 152 2.35 -22.58 15.91
CA THR A 152 2.23 -21.26 16.53
C THR A 152 2.18 -20.13 15.53
N GLY A 153 2.97 -20.19 14.46
CA GLY A 153 2.89 -19.20 13.38
C GLY A 153 1.52 -19.17 12.70
N TYR A 154 0.94 -20.35 12.45
CA TYR A 154 -0.42 -20.47 11.93
C TYR A 154 -1.46 -19.86 12.88
N LEU A 155 -1.38 -20.18 14.17
CA LEU A 155 -2.33 -19.67 15.15
C LEU A 155 -2.23 -18.14 15.28
N ALA A 156 -1.02 -17.59 15.34
CA ALA A 156 -0.78 -16.15 15.35
C ALA A 156 -1.40 -15.47 14.12
N GLY A 157 -1.13 -15.99 12.92
CA GLY A 157 -1.67 -15.48 11.67
C GLY A 157 -3.20 -15.55 11.59
N ILE A 158 -3.79 -16.70 11.94
CA ILE A 158 -5.25 -16.92 11.95
C ILE A 158 -5.94 -15.98 12.95
N VAL A 159 -5.41 -15.85 14.17
CA VAL A 159 -6.01 -14.99 15.20
C VAL A 159 -5.93 -13.53 14.78
N THR A 160 -4.79 -13.06 14.29
CA THR A 160 -4.67 -11.68 13.78
C THR A 160 -5.61 -11.43 12.61
N ALA A 161 -5.64 -12.31 11.61
CA ALA A 161 -6.52 -12.17 10.45
C ALA A 161 -8.00 -12.23 10.85
N GLY A 162 -8.38 -13.11 11.78
CA GLY A 162 -9.74 -13.25 12.29
C GLY A 162 -10.20 -12.03 13.10
N LEU A 163 -9.37 -11.54 14.02
CA LEU A 163 -9.65 -10.31 14.77
C LEU A 163 -9.75 -9.10 13.84
N ALA A 164 -8.86 -9.00 12.86
CA ALA A 164 -8.87 -7.94 11.88
C ALA A 164 -10.11 -8.00 10.98
N ALA A 165 -10.50 -9.19 10.51
CA ALA A 165 -11.74 -9.38 9.75
C ALA A 165 -12.97 -9.00 10.57
N GLY A 166 -13.04 -9.40 11.84
CA GLY A 166 -14.10 -8.98 12.76
C GLY A 166 -14.17 -7.47 12.94
N GLY A 167 -13.02 -6.82 13.16
CA GLY A 167 -12.90 -5.37 13.24
C GLY A 167 -13.33 -4.67 11.95
N TYR A 168 -12.98 -5.23 10.79
CA TYR A 168 -13.40 -4.70 9.48
C TYR A 168 -14.91 -4.81 9.29
N VAL A 169 -15.55 -5.91 9.70
CA VAL A 169 -17.01 -6.07 9.60
C VAL A 169 -17.74 -5.01 10.44
N VAL A 170 -17.22 -4.69 11.63
CA VAL A 170 -17.82 -3.72 12.56
C VAL A 170 -17.55 -2.28 12.13
N VAL A 171 -16.32 -1.95 11.74
CA VAL A 171 -15.85 -0.56 11.56
C VAL A 171 -15.72 -0.15 10.09
N ARG A 172 -15.55 -1.11 9.18
CA ARG A 172 -15.39 -0.92 7.72
C ARG A 172 -14.29 0.05 7.33
N ARG A 173 -13.14 -0.01 8.02
CA ARG A 173 -11.97 0.85 7.78
C ARG A 173 -10.77 0.07 7.29
N GLY A 174 -9.95 0.72 6.45
CA GLY A 174 -8.77 0.15 5.83
C GLY A 174 -7.68 -0.35 6.80
N ALA A 175 -7.59 0.22 8.01
CA ALA A 175 -6.61 -0.22 9.01
C ALA A 175 -6.73 -1.73 9.34
N PHE A 176 -7.96 -2.24 9.40
CA PHE A 176 -8.19 -3.66 9.63
C PHE A 176 -7.84 -4.52 8.42
N VAL A 177 -7.94 -3.99 7.20
CA VAL A 177 -7.46 -4.69 5.99
C VAL A 177 -5.94 -4.85 6.06
N ILE A 178 -5.22 -3.81 6.48
CA ILE A 178 -3.78 -3.86 6.69
C ILE A 178 -3.40 -4.91 7.74
N ALA A 179 -4.06 -4.91 8.90
CA ALA A 179 -3.85 -5.92 9.93
C ALA A 179 -4.14 -7.35 9.43
N ALA A 180 -5.20 -7.53 8.64
CA ALA A 180 -5.51 -8.82 8.04
C ALA A 180 -4.43 -9.29 7.07
N ILE A 181 -3.88 -8.39 6.24
CA ILE A 181 -2.74 -8.70 5.35
C ILE A 181 -1.52 -9.13 6.16
N LEU A 182 -1.23 -8.46 7.28
CA LEU A 182 -0.12 -8.87 8.15
C LEU A 182 -0.35 -10.25 8.80
N GLY A 183 -1.57 -10.54 9.26
CA GLY A 183 -1.91 -11.88 9.75
C GLY A 183 -1.78 -12.97 8.68
N LEU A 184 -2.24 -12.67 7.45
CA LEU A 184 -2.08 -13.56 6.31
C LEU A 184 -0.62 -13.73 5.89
N LEU A 185 0.21 -12.69 6.04
CA LEU A 185 1.65 -12.78 5.79
C LEU A 185 2.29 -13.77 6.76
N VAL A 186 1.99 -13.70 8.06
CA VAL A 186 2.52 -14.65 9.05
C VAL A 186 2.11 -16.08 8.69
N LEU A 187 0.83 -16.29 8.39
CA LEU A 187 0.33 -17.60 7.95
C LEU A 187 1.03 -18.11 6.70
N TYR A 188 1.22 -17.23 5.71
CA TYR A 188 1.88 -17.56 4.46
C TYR A 188 3.35 -17.92 4.67
N LEU A 189 4.07 -17.20 5.54
CA LEU A 189 5.46 -17.51 5.86
C LEU A 189 5.59 -18.87 6.55
N SER A 190 4.71 -19.23 7.49
CA SER A 190 4.68 -20.57 8.08
C SER A 190 4.40 -21.66 7.05
N LEU A 191 3.47 -21.42 6.11
CA LEU A 191 3.18 -22.36 5.03
C LEU A 191 4.37 -22.55 4.09
N VAL A 192 5.08 -21.47 3.77
CA VAL A 192 6.27 -21.51 2.92
C VAL A 192 7.38 -22.27 3.62
N ASP A 193 7.60 -22.02 4.91
CA ASP A 193 8.60 -22.71 5.70
C ASP A 193 8.38 -24.22 5.71
N ASP A 194 7.14 -24.67 5.95
CA ASP A 194 6.79 -26.10 5.93
C ASP A 194 6.95 -26.76 4.54
N VAL A 195 6.71 -26.02 3.45
CA VAL A 195 6.68 -26.57 2.08
C VAL A 195 8.05 -26.51 1.40
N VAL A 196 8.76 -25.40 1.60
CA VAL A 196 10.03 -25.12 0.92
C VAL A 196 11.22 -25.48 1.80
N ASN A 197 11.04 -25.53 3.12
CA ASN A 197 12.09 -25.67 4.12
C ASN A 197 13.22 -24.66 3.91
N LEU A 198 12.94 -23.41 4.27
CA LEU A 198 13.85 -22.28 4.01
C LEU A 198 15.23 -22.49 4.65
N ASP A 199 15.29 -23.24 5.76
CA ASP A 199 16.51 -23.56 6.49
C ASP A 199 17.43 -24.55 5.75
N ASP A 200 16.86 -25.47 4.95
CA ASP A 200 17.62 -26.46 4.16
C ASP A 200 18.05 -25.92 2.78
N THR A 201 17.64 -24.69 2.45
CA THR A 201 17.98 -24.06 1.18
C THR A 201 19.43 -23.56 1.21
N GLU A 202 20.39 -24.46 0.99
CA GLU A 202 21.81 -24.13 0.92
C GLU A 202 22.08 -23.08 -0.17
N GLY A 203 22.32 -21.83 0.24
CA GLY A 203 23.11 -20.76 -0.41
C GLY A 203 22.74 -20.26 -1.81
N ASP A 204 22.37 -21.15 -2.73
CA ASP A 204 22.34 -20.89 -4.18
C ASP A 204 20.97 -20.54 -4.71
N SER A 205 19.93 -20.71 -3.90
CA SER A 205 18.55 -20.41 -4.32
C SER A 205 17.76 -19.66 -3.26
N THR A 206 18.39 -19.22 -2.17
CA THR A 206 17.69 -18.52 -1.08
C THR A 206 17.12 -17.19 -1.57
N ALA A 207 17.90 -16.41 -2.34
CA ALA A 207 17.42 -15.12 -2.85
C ALA A 207 16.31 -15.31 -3.90
N LEU A 208 16.49 -16.25 -4.83
CA LEU A 208 15.43 -16.63 -5.77
C LEU A 208 14.13 -17.04 -5.05
N THR A 209 14.26 -17.86 -4.02
CA THR A 209 13.12 -18.36 -3.23
C THR A 209 12.40 -17.22 -2.54
N ILE A 210 13.12 -16.32 -1.85
CA ILE A 210 12.53 -15.13 -1.21
C ILE A 210 11.83 -14.25 -2.25
N ALA A 211 12.44 -14.02 -3.42
CA ALA A 211 11.85 -13.21 -4.48
C ALA A 211 10.54 -13.83 -5.01
N ALA A 212 10.51 -15.15 -5.20
CA ALA A 212 9.33 -15.91 -5.60
C ALA A 212 8.22 -15.87 -4.55
N VAL A 213 8.57 -16.05 -3.27
CA VAL A 213 7.65 -15.97 -2.13
C VAL A 213 6.98 -14.60 -2.06
N VAL A 214 7.77 -13.52 -2.17
CA VAL A 214 7.24 -12.15 -2.19
C VAL A 214 6.33 -11.92 -3.41
N LEU A 215 6.71 -12.41 -4.59
CA LEU A 215 5.89 -12.32 -5.80
C LEU A 215 4.53 -12.99 -5.59
N VAL A 216 4.53 -14.26 -5.18
CA VAL A 216 3.31 -15.06 -5.00
C VAL A 216 2.39 -14.43 -3.96
N PHE A 217 2.93 -14.02 -2.82
CA PHE A 217 2.14 -13.33 -1.78
C PHE A 217 1.51 -12.04 -2.32
N THR A 218 2.31 -11.20 -2.97
CA THR A 218 1.86 -9.91 -3.50
C THR A 218 0.75 -10.08 -4.54
N VAL A 219 0.90 -11.04 -5.44
CA VAL A 219 -0.11 -11.36 -6.45
C VAL A 219 -1.37 -11.91 -5.79
N ALA A 220 -1.26 -12.85 -4.85
CA ALA A 220 -2.39 -13.46 -4.16
C ALA A 220 -3.21 -12.42 -3.37
N ILE A 221 -2.55 -11.56 -2.59
CA ILE A 221 -3.22 -10.50 -1.81
C ILE A 221 -3.82 -9.44 -2.73
N THR A 222 -3.11 -9.04 -3.78
CA THR A 222 -3.66 -8.06 -4.73
C THR A 222 -4.90 -8.63 -5.41
N ALA A 223 -4.84 -9.86 -5.92
CA ALA A 223 -5.95 -10.54 -6.57
C ALA A 223 -7.13 -10.82 -5.62
N GLY A 224 -6.88 -11.27 -4.40
CA GLY A 224 -7.92 -11.45 -3.38
C GLY A 224 -8.57 -10.12 -2.97
N GLY A 225 -7.75 -9.07 -2.86
CA GLY A 225 -8.19 -7.70 -2.57
C GLY A 225 -9.15 -7.13 -3.61
N TRP A 226 -9.07 -7.57 -4.87
CA TRP A 226 -10.01 -7.14 -5.93
C TRP A 226 -11.47 -7.48 -5.66
N LEU A 227 -11.74 -8.44 -4.76
CA LEU A 227 -13.10 -8.80 -4.32
C LEU A 227 -13.65 -7.83 -3.27
N LEU A 228 -12.81 -6.96 -2.70
CA LEU A 228 -13.17 -6.04 -1.62
C LEU A 228 -13.36 -4.61 -2.14
N PRO A 229 -14.21 -3.78 -1.50
CA PRO A 229 -14.32 -2.35 -1.80
C PRO A 229 -12.99 -1.59 -1.65
N THR A 230 -12.07 -2.13 -0.85
CA THR A 230 -10.74 -1.58 -0.55
C THR A 230 -9.64 -2.14 -1.45
N ARG A 231 -9.98 -2.62 -2.66
CA ARG A 231 -9.04 -3.26 -3.59
C ARG A 231 -7.74 -2.50 -3.80
N ASP A 232 -7.83 -1.19 -4.01
CA ASP A 232 -6.66 -0.33 -4.26
C ASP A 232 -5.75 -0.26 -3.02
N LEU A 233 -6.33 -0.16 -1.82
CA LEU A 233 -5.57 -0.14 -0.57
C LEU A 233 -4.78 -1.43 -0.37
N SER A 234 -5.43 -2.58 -0.55
CA SER A 234 -4.77 -3.89 -0.36
C SER A 234 -3.62 -4.10 -1.33
N GLY A 235 -3.83 -3.80 -2.62
CA GLY A 235 -2.78 -3.94 -3.64
C GLY A 235 -1.64 -2.95 -3.47
N VAL A 236 -1.93 -1.69 -3.13
CA VAL A 236 -0.89 -0.67 -2.90
C VAL A 236 -0.08 -0.98 -1.64
N PHE A 237 -0.73 -1.41 -0.56
CA PHE A 237 -0.04 -1.73 0.69
C PHE A 237 0.87 -2.95 0.54
N VAL A 238 0.36 -4.07 0.01
CA VAL A 238 1.19 -5.26 -0.21
C VAL A 238 2.27 -5.01 -1.25
N GLY A 239 2.00 -4.19 -2.27
CA GLY A 239 3.03 -3.80 -3.24
C GLY A 239 4.14 -2.96 -2.62
N ALA A 240 3.83 -2.06 -1.67
CA ALA A 240 4.84 -1.30 -0.94
C ALA A 240 5.74 -2.22 -0.10
N PHE A 241 5.14 -3.23 0.55
CA PHE A 241 5.90 -4.26 1.25
C PHE A 241 6.81 -5.05 0.29
N ALA A 242 6.30 -5.43 -0.89
CA ALA A 242 7.08 -6.10 -1.91
C ALA A 242 8.31 -5.27 -2.34
N VAL A 243 8.13 -3.97 -2.60
CA VAL A 243 9.24 -3.07 -2.95
C VAL A 243 10.32 -3.09 -1.86
N VAL A 244 9.94 -2.94 -0.58
CA VAL A 244 10.90 -2.97 0.53
C VAL A 244 11.61 -4.32 0.62
N ALA A 245 10.88 -5.43 0.47
CA ALA A 245 11.46 -6.77 0.49
C ALA A 245 12.50 -6.96 -0.62
N TYR A 246 12.22 -6.52 -1.85
CA TYR A 246 13.19 -6.57 -2.96
C TYR A 246 14.41 -5.68 -2.71
N ILE A 247 14.24 -4.48 -2.15
CA ILE A 247 15.36 -3.60 -1.78
C ILE A 247 16.28 -4.31 -0.78
N LEU A 248 15.71 -4.87 0.29
CA LEU A 248 16.47 -5.56 1.33
C LEU A 248 17.17 -6.81 0.77
N LEU A 249 16.49 -7.58 -0.08
CA LEU A 249 17.05 -8.74 -0.76
C LEU A 249 18.30 -8.37 -1.57
N PHE A 250 18.21 -7.35 -2.43
CA PHE A 250 19.37 -6.95 -3.23
C PHE A 250 20.50 -6.34 -2.39
N ILE A 251 20.18 -5.56 -1.35
CA ILE A 251 21.19 -5.06 -0.40
C ILE A 251 21.93 -6.23 0.28
N GLY A 252 21.18 -7.26 0.71
CA GLY A 252 21.74 -8.48 1.28
C GLY A 252 22.69 -9.20 0.32
N LEU A 253 22.27 -9.40 -0.94
CA LEU A 253 23.12 -9.99 -1.98
C LEU A 253 24.41 -9.19 -2.21
N ILE A 254 24.30 -7.86 -2.31
CA ILE A 254 25.47 -6.98 -2.47
C ILE A 254 26.42 -7.10 -1.27
N ALA A 255 25.88 -7.14 -0.05
CA ALA A 255 26.69 -7.25 1.16
C ALA A 255 27.44 -8.59 1.22
N VAL A 256 26.77 -9.70 0.90
CA VAL A 256 27.39 -11.04 0.82
C VAL A 256 28.49 -11.07 -0.24
N ALA A 257 28.20 -10.56 -1.45
CA ALA A 257 29.18 -10.50 -2.54
C ALA A 257 30.39 -9.63 -2.18
N ALA A 258 30.17 -8.47 -1.54
CA ALA A 258 31.24 -7.59 -1.08
C ALA A 258 32.11 -8.24 0.00
N PHE A 259 31.50 -8.94 0.96
CA PHE A 259 32.20 -9.69 2.00
C PHE A 259 33.06 -10.82 1.39
N GLN A 260 32.49 -11.65 0.52
CA GLN A 260 33.23 -12.73 -0.15
C GLN A 260 34.43 -12.19 -0.93
N ARG A 261 34.29 -11.06 -1.63
CA ARG A 261 35.40 -10.41 -2.34
C ARG A 261 36.48 -9.86 -1.41
N ALA A 262 36.09 -9.25 -0.29
CA ALA A 262 37.03 -8.66 0.66
C ALA A 262 37.90 -9.73 1.35
N PHE A 263 37.35 -10.91 1.61
CA PHE A 263 38.03 -11.99 2.34
C PHE A 263 38.61 -13.10 1.45
N ALA A 264 38.35 -13.08 0.13
CA ALA A 264 38.93 -14.04 -0.81
C ALA A 264 40.48 -14.13 -0.76
N PRO A 265 41.24 -13.02 -0.62
CA PRO A 265 42.70 -13.10 -0.48
C PRO A 265 43.13 -13.81 0.81
N LEU A 266 42.45 -13.55 1.93
CA LEU A 266 42.74 -14.15 3.24
C LEU A 266 42.51 -15.67 3.22
N ALA A 267 41.44 -16.12 2.55
CA ALA A 267 41.15 -17.55 2.39
C ALA A 267 42.23 -18.28 1.56
N THR A 268 42.80 -17.57 0.57
CA THR A 268 43.89 -18.06 -0.27
C THR A 268 45.20 -18.16 0.52
N ASP A 269 45.50 -17.15 1.34
CA ASP A 269 46.73 -17.07 2.14
C ASP A 269 46.76 -18.06 3.33
N LEU A 270 45.61 -18.40 3.89
CA LEU A 270 45.49 -19.38 4.98
C LEU A 270 45.65 -20.85 4.52
N GLY A 271 46.00 -21.08 3.26
CA GLY A 271 46.37 -22.41 2.78
C GLY A 271 45.21 -23.40 2.77
N SER A 272 43.97 -22.93 2.64
CA SER A 272 42.82 -23.81 2.38
C SER A 272 43.05 -24.51 1.03
N GLN A 273 43.67 -25.70 1.07
CA GLN A 273 43.92 -26.56 -0.10
C GLN A 273 42.64 -27.16 -0.71
N SER A 274 41.48 -26.62 -0.36
CA SER A 274 40.24 -26.86 -1.10
C SER A 274 40.35 -26.10 -2.42
N ALA A 275 40.96 -26.73 -3.43
CA ALA A 275 41.13 -26.18 -4.78
C ALA A 275 39.79 -25.82 -5.48
N ASP A 276 38.65 -26.15 -4.87
CA ASP A 276 37.28 -25.77 -5.29
C ASP A 276 36.67 -24.60 -4.51
N ALA A 277 37.38 -23.97 -3.56
CA ALA A 277 36.84 -22.91 -2.71
C ALA A 277 37.10 -21.48 -3.23
N ARG A 278 37.34 -21.30 -4.54
CA ARG A 278 37.26 -19.95 -5.11
C ARG A 278 35.79 -19.54 -5.12
N PRO A 279 35.42 -18.38 -4.54
CA PRO A 279 34.08 -17.85 -4.68
C PRO A 279 33.80 -17.73 -6.18
N ASP A 280 32.86 -18.52 -6.69
CA ASP A 280 32.41 -18.40 -8.07
C ASP A 280 31.72 -17.03 -8.18
N PRO A 281 32.32 -16.05 -8.90
CA PRO A 281 31.74 -14.72 -9.00
C PRO A 281 30.39 -14.73 -9.71
N ASP A 282 30.09 -15.79 -10.47
CA ASP A 282 28.86 -15.93 -11.25
C ASP A 282 27.73 -16.64 -10.48
N ARG A 283 28.01 -17.12 -9.25
CA ARG A 283 27.10 -17.93 -8.43
C ARG A 283 25.72 -17.29 -8.19
N PHE A 284 25.65 -15.96 -8.16
CA PHE A 284 24.41 -15.23 -7.89
C PHE A 284 23.76 -14.62 -9.14
N ASN A 285 24.35 -14.79 -10.33
CA ASN A 285 23.88 -14.12 -11.54
C ASN A 285 22.45 -14.55 -11.90
N ASP A 286 22.19 -15.87 -11.90
CA ASP A 286 20.87 -16.42 -12.23
C ASP A 286 19.80 -15.96 -11.24
N ASP A 287 20.10 -15.95 -9.94
CA ASP A 287 19.22 -15.46 -8.88
C ASP A 287 18.85 -13.99 -9.08
N ILE A 288 19.82 -13.15 -9.47
CA ILE A 288 19.59 -11.73 -9.75
C ILE A 288 18.71 -11.57 -11.00
N TYR A 289 18.99 -12.29 -12.09
CA TYR A 289 18.19 -12.21 -13.32
C TYR A 289 16.75 -12.66 -13.11
N LEU A 290 16.53 -13.76 -12.40
CA LEU A 290 15.20 -14.25 -12.08
C LEU A 290 14.47 -13.33 -11.09
N SER A 291 15.17 -12.77 -10.10
CA SER A 291 14.59 -11.76 -9.21
C SER A 291 14.16 -10.51 -9.97
N LEU A 292 14.96 -10.05 -10.94
CA LEU A 292 14.60 -8.96 -11.84
C LEU A 292 13.38 -9.31 -12.70
N LEU A 293 13.28 -10.53 -13.20
CA LEU A 293 12.12 -11.01 -13.95
C LEU A 293 10.85 -10.96 -13.09
N PHE A 294 10.91 -11.41 -11.85
CA PHE A 294 9.78 -11.33 -10.91
C PHE A 294 9.39 -9.89 -10.58
N ALA A 295 10.37 -9.01 -10.37
CA ALA A 295 10.11 -7.57 -10.20
C ALA A 295 9.45 -6.97 -11.44
N ALA A 296 9.87 -7.36 -12.64
CA ALA A 296 9.25 -6.91 -13.90
C ALA A 296 7.79 -7.40 -14.03
N ILE A 297 7.49 -8.63 -13.60
CA ILE A 297 6.12 -9.16 -13.55
C ILE A 297 5.26 -8.33 -12.60
N LEU A 298 5.76 -7.98 -11.41
CA LEU A 298 5.05 -7.11 -10.47
C LEU A 298 4.79 -5.72 -11.06
N VAL A 299 5.80 -5.12 -11.69
CA VAL A 299 5.67 -3.82 -12.36
C VAL A 299 4.60 -3.86 -13.45
N ALA A 300 4.57 -4.92 -14.27
CA ALA A 300 3.55 -5.11 -15.29
C ALA A 300 2.15 -5.28 -14.66
N GLY A 301 2.03 -6.08 -13.60
CA GLY A 301 0.79 -6.26 -12.86
C GLY A 301 0.26 -4.95 -12.26
N TRP A 302 1.13 -4.15 -11.66
CA TRP A 302 0.76 -2.83 -11.15
C TRP A 302 0.43 -1.84 -12.26
N ALA A 303 1.07 -1.92 -13.43
CA ALA A 303 0.71 -1.10 -14.59
C ALA A 303 -0.71 -1.42 -15.06
N VAL A 304 -1.08 -2.70 -15.11
CA VAL A 304 -2.46 -3.12 -15.40
C VAL A 304 -3.41 -2.59 -14.33
N CYS A 305 -3.08 -2.72 -13.04
CA CYS A 305 -3.91 -2.19 -11.96
C CYS A 305 -4.07 -0.65 -12.07
N ALA A 306 -2.99 0.08 -12.36
CA ALA A 306 -3.01 1.53 -12.54
C ALA A 306 -3.90 1.98 -13.70
N VAL A 307 -3.96 1.19 -14.78
CA VAL A 307 -4.84 1.45 -15.93
C VAL A 307 -6.29 1.15 -15.57
N LEU A 308 -6.56 0.05 -14.86
CA LEU A 308 -7.91 -0.38 -14.54
C LEU A 308 -8.56 0.47 -13.43
N SER A 309 -7.81 0.89 -12.41
CA SER A 309 -8.36 1.64 -11.27
C SER A 309 -8.07 3.14 -11.32
N GLY A 310 -7.08 3.58 -12.09
CA GLY A 310 -6.63 4.97 -12.10
C GLY A 310 -5.93 5.42 -10.82
N HIS A 311 -5.72 4.52 -9.84
CA HIS A 311 -5.19 4.88 -8.53
C HIS A 311 -3.69 5.22 -8.60
N VAL A 312 -3.31 6.37 -8.03
CA VAL A 312 -1.93 6.90 -8.10
C VAL A 312 -0.92 5.99 -7.39
N GLY A 313 -1.34 5.27 -6.35
CA GLY A 313 -0.47 4.37 -5.59
C GLY A 313 0.25 3.34 -6.46
N TYR A 314 -0.40 2.74 -7.46
CA TYR A 314 0.26 1.78 -8.35
C TYR A 314 1.35 2.41 -9.21
N ARG A 315 1.18 3.67 -9.62
CA ARG A 315 2.22 4.41 -10.37
C ARG A 315 3.44 4.69 -9.49
N VAL A 316 3.20 5.01 -8.22
CA VAL A 316 4.27 5.19 -7.22
C VAL A 316 5.01 3.87 -7.00
N LEU A 317 4.32 2.74 -6.90
CA LEU A 317 4.96 1.42 -6.77
C LEU A 317 5.84 1.07 -7.97
N ILE A 318 5.36 1.30 -9.19
CA ILE A 318 6.15 1.10 -10.42
C ILE A 318 7.42 1.94 -10.37
N LEU A 319 7.29 3.23 -10.05
CA LEU A 319 8.44 4.14 -9.96
C LEU A 319 9.41 3.69 -8.87
N LEU A 320 8.94 3.38 -7.67
CA LEU A 320 9.80 2.96 -6.56
C LEU A 320 10.52 1.65 -6.88
N MET A 321 9.82 0.66 -7.43
CA MET A 321 10.43 -0.62 -7.80
C MET A 321 11.52 -0.41 -8.84
N VAL A 322 11.19 0.22 -9.98
CA VAL A 322 12.16 0.43 -11.07
C VAL A 322 13.35 1.29 -10.61
N ALA A 323 13.09 2.36 -9.86
CA ALA A 323 14.15 3.28 -9.41
C ALA A 323 15.06 2.68 -8.32
N SER A 324 14.61 1.64 -7.62
CA SER A 324 15.41 1.00 -6.57
C SER A 324 16.02 -0.34 -7.00
N THR A 325 15.24 -1.23 -7.61
CA THR A 325 15.71 -2.58 -7.95
C THR A 325 16.67 -2.59 -9.13
N VAL A 326 16.48 -1.72 -10.14
CA VAL A 326 17.38 -1.69 -11.31
C VAL A 326 18.79 -1.27 -10.91
N PRO A 327 19.02 -0.15 -10.18
CA PRO A 327 20.36 0.20 -9.73
C PRO A 327 20.98 -0.86 -8.81
N LEU A 328 20.19 -1.42 -7.89
CA LEU A 328 20.67 -2.46 -6.97
C LEU A 328 21.06 -3.75 -7.70
N ALA A 329 20.28 -4.18 -8.68
CA ALA A 329 20.61 -5.37 -9.47
C ALA A 329 21.86 -5.15 -10.35
N VAL A 330 22.02 -3.97 -10.94
CA VAL A 330 23.25 -3.61 -11.68
C VAL A 330 24.47 -3.62 -10.75
N ALA A 331 24.33 -3.11 -9.53
CA ALA A 331 25.38 -3.17 -8.53
C ALA A 331 25.69 -4.62 -8.09
N ALA A 332 24.65 -5.44 -7.89
CA ALA A 332 24.77 -6.83 -7.47
C ALA A 332 25.45 -7.71 -8.54
N LEU A 333 25.08 -7.55 -9.80
CA LEU A 333 25.71 -8.26 -10.93
C LEU A 333 27.17 -7.84 -11.15
N ALA A 334 27.64 -6.80 -10.47
CA ALA A 334 29.01 -6.27 -10.56
C ALA A 334 29.51 -6.16 -12.00
N VAL A 335 28.58 -5.78 -12.90
CA VAL A 335 28.74 -5.95 -14.34
C VAL A 335 30.05 -5.33 -14.77
N GLU A 336 30.86 -6.07 -15.53
CA GLU A 336 32.10 -5.58 -16.12
C GLU A 336 31.88 -4.30 -16.97
N HIS A 337 30.63 -4.02 -17.38
CA HIS A 337 30.21 -2.90 -18.21
C HIS A 337 28.94 -2.20 -17.68
N PRO A 338 29.03 -1.44 -16.56
CA PRO A 338 27.86 -0.76 -15.98
C PRO A 338 27.27 0.32 -16.91
N SER A 339 28.07 0.83 -17.85
CA SER A 339 27.65 1.83 -18.84
C SER A 339 26.64 1.29 -19.86
N TRP A 340 26.66 -0.01 -20.19
CA TRP A 340 25.74 -0.59 -21.18
C TRP A 340 24.33 -0.72 -20.63
N TRP A 341 24.20 -1.09 -19.35
CA TRP A 341 22.93 -1.11 -18.65
C TRP A 341 22.35 0.28 -18.45
N GLY A 342 23.20 1.25 -18.09
CA GLY A 342 22.82 2.66 -18.02
C GLY A 342 22.31 3.18 -19.37
N LEU A 343 22.99 2.84 -20.46
CA LEU A 343 22.57 3.21 -21.82
C LEU A 343 21.24 2.55 -22.20
N GLY A 344 21.09 1.24 -21.97
CA GLY A 344 19.85 0.51 -22.24
C GLY A 344 18.65 1.08 -21.49
N ALA A 345 18.78 1.28 -20.18
CA ALA A 345 17.73 1.88 -19.36
C ALA A 345 17.41 3.33 -19.79
N GLY A 346 18.44 4.11 -20.09
CA GLY A 346 18.29 5.50 -20.57
C GLY A 346 17.56 5.58 -21.90
N VAL A 347 17.91 4.73 -22.88
CA VAL A 347 17.25 4.68 -24.19
C VAL A 347 15.80 4.25 -24.04
N VAL A 348 15.52 3.19 -23.27
CA VAL A 348 14.13 2.71 -23.06
C VAL A 348 13.29 3.79 -22.38
N GLY A 349 13.82 4.45 -21.34
CA GLY A 349 13.14 5.55 -20.67
C GLY A 349 12.89 6.75 -21.58
N ALA A 350 13.89 7.16 -22.37
CA ALA A 350 13.77 8.26 -23.32
C ALA A 350 12.73 7.97 -24.42
N VAL A 351 12.69 6.75 -24.95
CA VAL A 351 11.69 6.32 -25.93
C VAL A 351 10.28 6.36 -25.32
N ALA A 352 10.10 5.81 -24.11
CA ALA A 352 8.81 5.80 -23.44
C ALA A 352 8.28 7.23 -23.19
N LEU A 353 9.12 8.11 -22.66
CA LEU A 353 8.78 9.52 -22.43
C LEU A 353 8.55 10.28 -23.74
N GLY A 354 9.35 10.00 -24.77
CA GLY A 354 9.18 10.57 -26.10
C GLY A 354 7.82 10.23 -26.71
N VAL A 355 7.38 8.97 -26.61
CA VAL A 355 6.05 8.55 -27.08
C VAL A 355 4.93 9.27 -26.32
N VAL A 356 5.05 9.42 -25.00
CA VAL A 356 4.07 10.15 -24.19
C VAL A 356 4.05 11.64 -24.55
N GLY A 357 5.21 12.27 -24.71
CA GLY A 357 5.32 13.67 -25.12
C GLY A 357 4.74 13.92 -26.51
N LEU A 358 5.03 13.04 -27.48
CA LEU A 358 4.47 13.12 -28.83
C LEU A 358 2.94 12.94 -28.85
N ARG A 359 2.39 12.07 -27.98
CA ARG A 359 0.93 11.96 -27.80
C ARG A 359 0.34 13.22 -27.18
N ALA A 360 0.97 13.78 -26.15
CA ALA A 360 0.50 15.01 -25.50
C ALA A 360 0.48 16.22 -26.45
N LEU A 361 1.42 16.25 -27.41
CA LEU A 361 1.48 17.26 -28.47
C LEU A 361 0.52 17.00 -29.63
N GLY A 362 -0.24 15.90 -29.62
CA GLY A 362 -1.15 15.52 -30.70
C GLY A 362 -0.46 15.06 -32.00
N VAL A 363 0.85 14.81 -31.95
CA VAL A 363 1.64 14.34 -33.11
C VAL A 363 1.30 12.88 -33.41
N ILE A 364 1.12 12.08 -32.36
CA ILE A 364 0.59 10.71 -32.46
C ILE A 364 -0.90 10.82 -32.16
N GLY A 365 -1.73 10.71 -33.20
CA GLY A 365 -3.19 10.80 -33.06
C GLY A 365 -3.72 9.81 -32.03
N ASP A 366 -4.79 10.20 -31.32
CA ASP A 366 -5.51 9.33 -30.39
C ASP A 366 -6.09 8.12 -31.13
N ILE A 367 -5.34 7.03 -31.19
CA ILE A 367 -5.80 5.73 -31.67
C ILE A 367 -6.88 5.25 -30.68
N GLY A 368 -8.13 5.64 -30.91
CA GLY A 368 -9.27 5.21 -30.10
C GLY A 368 -10.16 6.30 -29.54
N ARG A 369 -9.91 7.61 -29.77
CA ARG A 369 -10.98 8.60 -29.57
C ARG A 369 -12.09 8.28 -30.55
N ARG A 370 -13.18 7.68 -30.07
CA ARG A 370 -14.43 7.62 -30.82
C ARG A 370 -14.69 9.05 -31.32
N PRO A 371 -14.90 9.24 -32.63
CA PRO A 371 -15.24 10.57 -33.13
C PRO A 371 -16.39 11.09 -32.26
N PRO A 372 -16.36 12.37 -31.84
CA PRO A 372 -17.46 12.94 -31.08
C PRO A 372 -18.72 12.55 -31.82
N LEU A 373 -19.65 11.89 -31.11
CA LEU A 373 -20.96 11.58 -31.64
C LEU A 373 -21.47 12.88 -32.23
N ARG A 374 -21.43 13.00 -33.56
CA ARG A 374 -22.04 14.13 -34.25
C ARG A 374 -23.45 14.15 -33.67
N PRO A 375 -23.90 15.27 -33.08
CA PRO A 375 -25.29 15.38 -32.67
C PRO A 375 -26.07 14.97 -33.91
N SER A 376 -26.75 13.81 -33.84
CA SER A 376 -27.57 13.30 -34.91
C SER A 376 -28.49 14.46 -35.25
N GLY A 377 -28.29 15.04 -36.43
CA GLY A 377 -29.02 16.22 -36.85
C GLY A 377 -30.48 15.98 -36.53
N GLY A 378 -31.00 16.74 -35.58
CA GLY A 378 -32.42 16.72 -35.27
C GLY A 378 -33.11 16.93 -36.60
N ALA A 379 -33.85 15.92 -37.05
CA ALA A 379 -34.74 16.11 -38.18
C ALA A 379 -35.58 17.34 -37.83
N PRO A 380 -35.65 18.36 -38.71
CA PRO A 380 -36.50 19.50 -38.48
C PRO A 380 -37.90 18.97 -38.19
N ILE A 381 -38.43 19.32 -37.03
CA ILE A 381 -39.82 19.03 -36.67
C ILE A 381 -40.67 19.82 -37.66
N ASP A 382 -41.22 19.11 -38.64
CA ASP A 382 -42.15 19.64 -39.63
C ASP A 382 -43.47 19.96 -38.92
N LEU A 383 -43.67 21.24 -38.59
CA LEU A 383 -44.82 21.72 -37.82
C LEU A 383 -46.06 21.99 -38.70
N ASP A 384 -46.03 21.69 -40.00
CA ASP A 384 -47.08 22.06 -40.96
C ASP A 384 -47.96 20.89 -41.45
N ARG A 385 -48.21 19.86 -40.62
CA ARG A 385 -49.28 18.88 -40.92
C ARG A 385 -50.61 19.28 -40.27
N PRO A 386 -51.57 19.86 -41.02
CA PRO A 386 -52.93 20.08 -40.53
C PRO A 386 -53.69 18.74 -40.41
N HIS A 387 -54.42 18.60 -39.30
CA HIS A 387 -55.46 17.60 -39.08
C HIS A 387 -56.81 18.11 -39.57
#